data_AF-A0A6I2RA30-F1
#
_entry.id   AF-A0A6I2RA30-F1
#
_cell.length_a   1.000
_cell.length_b   1.000
_cell.length_c   1.000
_cell.angle_alpha   90.00
_cell.angle_beta   90.00
_cell.angle_gamma   90.00
#
_symmetry.space_group_name_H-M   'P 1'
#
loop_
_entity.id
_entity.type
_entity.pdbx_description
1 polymer ?
#
loop_
_entity_poly.entity_id
_entity_poly.type
_entity_poly.pdbx_seq_one_letter_code
_entity_poly.pdbx_strand_id
1 'polypeptide(L)'
;MANIIKLGSLFLDGRPVETGMQYVPSQTIEVGEMTPSKEIGWVAVNGLLIADQCLLTNVSWDDLDVQGLVFGKEVTVQGLRFKIRLLKVGSKEDVPNEWDAALDAVGEDDTLWHWDHKFFWGQEPVSGSVSYRAIRGYSSARHWISNNATSSNPDLGFRPALEPLPTDPSAIRHSQEALVIGRAGAVAGSLIDATAYDLVIQPNADGLIGEVSFAAKMQDGTLAVDRSGIISIAT
;
A
#
# COMPACT_ATOMS: atom_id res chain seq x y z
N MET A 1 -18.41 -1.50 2.21
CA MET A 1 -17.61 -1.99 1.07
C MET A 1 -16.21 -2.21 1.61
N ALA A 2 -15.54 -3.31 1.29
CA ALA A 2 -14.15 -3.50 1.74
C ALA A 2 -13.26 -2.50 0.99
N ASN A 3 -12.33 -1.85 1.68
CA ASN A 3 -11.41 -0.89 1.09
C ASN A 3 -10.22 -1.58 0.39
N ILE A 4 -10.38 -2.86 0.01
CA ILE A 4 -9.32 -3.74 -0.47
C ILE A 4 -9.39 -3.87 -1.99
N ILE A 5 -8.32 -3.48 -2.67
CA ILE A 5 -8.07 -3.78 -4.08
C ILE A 5 -7.13 -4.98 -4.19
N LYS A 6 -7.35 -5.86 -5.17
CA LYS A 6 -6.41 -6.93 -5.52
C LYS A 6 -5.48 -6.43 -6.61
N LEU A 7 -4.17 -6.41 -6.34
CA LEU A 7 -3.17 -5.88 -7.27
C LEU A 7 -1.84 -6.64 -7.11
N GLY A 8 -1.36 -7.22 -8.20
CA GLY A 8 -0.07 -7.91 -8.24
C GLY A 8 0.02 -9.17 -7.36
N SER A 9 1.21 -9.76 -7.38
CA SER A 9 1.57 -10.93 -6.57
C SER A 9 2.97 -10.78 -5.98
N LEU A 10 3.19 -11.47 -4.86
CA LEU A 10 4.50 -11.56 -4.22
C LEU A 10 5.34 -12.64 -4.89
N PHE A 11 6.60 -12.33 -5.17
CA PHE A 11 7.57 -13.26 -5.73
C PHE A 11 8.78 -13.39 -4.80
N LEU A 12 9.24 -14.61 -4.62
CA LEU A 12 10.52 -14.95 -4.00
C LEU A 12 11.39 -15.66 -5.03
N ASP A 13 12.55 -15.10 -5.35
CA ASP A 13 13.47 -15.60 -6.37
C ASP A 13 12.77 -15.83 -7.74
N GLY A 14 11.93 -14.87 -8.13
CA GLY A 14 11.15 -14.91 -9.37
C GLY A 14 10.01 -15.93 -9.39
N ARG A 15 9.68 -16.57 -8.25
CA ARG A 15 8.56 -17.52 -8.15
C ARG A 15 7.40 -16.92 -7.36
N PRO A 16 6.15 -16.97 -7.87
CA PRO A 16 5.02 -16.42 -7.15
C PRO A 16 4.72 -17.27 -5.91
N VAL A 17 4.52 -16.61 -4.77
CA VAL A 17 4.23 -17.24 -3.47
C VAL A 17 2.98 -16.61 -2.84
N GLU A 18 2.44 -17.27 -1.81
CA GLU A 18 1.37 -16.72 -0.99
C GLU A 18 1.91 -15.65 -0.03
N THR A 19 1.05 -14.73 0.41
CA THR A 19 1.37 -13.76 1.45
C THR A 19 1.50 -14.42 2.82
N GLY A 20 2.24 -13.80 3.74
CA GLY A 20 2.44 -14.29 5.10
C GLY A 20 3.52 -15.39 5.24
N MET A 21 4.09 -15.85 4.13
CA MET A 21 5.16 -16.85 4.12
C MET A 21 6.41 -16.36 4.86
N GLN A 22 7.13 -17.29 5.50
CA GLN A 22 8.39 -16.96 6.15
C GLN A 22 9.48 -16.73 5.10
N TYR A 23 10.14 -15.58 5.21
CA TYR A 23 11.30 -15.21 4.42
C TYR A 23 12.51 -16.07 4.81
N VAL A 24 13.24 -16.54 3.80
CA VAL A 24 14.55 -17.15 3.96
C VAL A 24 15.61 -16.12 3.57
N PRO A 25 16.63 -15.86 4.41
CA PRO A 25 17.67 -14.89 4.09
C PRO A 25 18.32 -15.12 2.73
N SER A 26 18.63 -14.02 2.02
CA SER A 26 19.16 -13.97 0.65
C SER A 26 18.16 -14.23 -0.48
N GLN A 27 16.88 -14.53 -0.19
CA GLN A 27 15.87 -14.55 -1.24
C GLN A 27 15.62 -13.14 -1.77
N THR A 28 15.38 -13.04 -3.08
CA THR A 28 14.99 -11.79 -3.73
C THR A 28 13.48 -11.59 -3.59
N ILE A 29 13.08 -10.47 -2.98
CA ILE A 29 11.69 -10.07 -2.75
C ILE A 29 11.24 -9.14 -3.88
N GLU A 30 10.17 -9.51 -4.57
CA GLU A 30 9.59 -8.71 -5.65
C GLU A 30 8.06 -8.69 -5.57
N VAL A 31 7.47 -7.57 -5.98
CA VAL A 31 6.05 -7.48 -6.29
C VAL A 31 5.94 -7.30 -7.79
N GLY A 32 5.19 -8.17 -8.44
CA GLY A 32 5.06 -8.20 -9.89
C GLY A 32 3.63 -8.47 -10.34
N GLU A 33 3.51 -8.91 -11.58
CA GLU A 33 2.22 -9.18 -12.21
C GLU A 33 1.39 -10.21 -11.44
N MET A 34 0.08 -10.01 -11.51
CA MET A 34 -0.89 -10.80 -10.76
C MET A 34 -0.88 -12.27 -11.23
N THR A 35 -0.71 -13.16 -10.28
CA THR A 35 -0.86 -14.61 -10.45
C THR A 35 -2.17 -15.05 -9.80
N PRO A 36 -3.05 -15.79 -10.51
CA PRO A 36 -4.32 -16.25 -9.96
C PRO A 36 -4.14 -16.99 -8.63
N SER A 37 -5.01 -16.67 -7.65
CA SER A 37 -4.99 -17.22 -6.29
C SER A 37 -3.78 -16.83 -5.42
N LYS A 38 -2.96 -15.88 -5.87
CA LYS A 38 -1.81 -15.33 -5.13
C LYS A 38 -1.81 -13.80 -5.17
N GLU A 39 -2.99 -13.22 -5.27
CA GLU A 39 -3.19 -11.78 -5.36
C GLU A 39 -2.92 -11.12 -4.00
N ILE A 40 -2.16 -10.04 -4.01
CA ILE A 40 -2.00 -9.20 -2.81
C ILE A 40 -3.24 -8.33 -2.65
N GLY A 41 -3.77 -8.28 -1.43
CA GLY A 41 -4.78 -7.29 -1.05
C GLY A 41 -4.15 -6.00 -0.55
N TRP A 42 -4.68 -4.88 -1.01
CA TRP A 42 -4.22 -3.56 -0.63
C TRP A 42 -5.37 -2.68 -0.17
N VAL A 43 -5.25 -2.08 1.00
CA VAL A 43 -6.16 -1.07 1.52
C VAL A 43 -5.85 0.28 0.87
N ALA A 44 -6.82 0.83 0.12
CA ALA A 44 -6.69 2.16 -0.48
C ALA A 44 -7.06 3.25 0.52
N VAL A 45 -6.09 4.07 0.93
CA VAL A 45 -6.26 5.05 2.01
C VAL A 45 -5.21 6.15 1.94
N ASN A 46 -5.61 7.40 2.16
CA ASN A 46 -4.76 8.59 2.21
C ASN A 46 -3.74 8.68 1.04
N GLY A 47 -4.17 8.35 -0.18
CA GLY A 47 -3.29 8.38 -1.36
C GLY A 47 -2.28 7.22 -1.47
N LEU A 48 -2.38 6.20 -0.62
CA LEU A 48 -1.52 5.02 -0.64
C LEU A 48 -2.34 3.75 -0.84
N LEU A 49 -1.66 2.69 -1.30
CA LEU A 49 -2.13 1.32 -1.18
C LEU A 49 -1.31 0.62 -0.10
N ILE A 50 -1.90 0.30 1.04
CA ILE A 50 -1.22 -0.38 2.14
C ILE A 50 -1.56 -1.87 2.11
N ALA A 51 -0.58 -2.76 2.19
CA ALA A 51 -0.88 -4.19 2.20
C ALA A 51 -1.83 -4.55 3.35
N ASP A 52 -2.88 -5.33 3.06
CA ASP A 52 -3.92 -5.74 4.03
C ASP A 52 -3.37 -6.67 5.13
N GLN A 53 -2.18 -7.23 4.90
CA GLN A 53 -1.45 -8.09 5.82
C GLN A 53 0.07 -7.97 5.60
N CYS A 54 0.85 -8.64 6.44
CA CYS A 54 2.27 -8.82 6.18
C CYS A 54 2.47 -9.74 4.95
N LEU A 55 3.17 -9.25 3.92
CA LEU A 55 3.48 -10.04 2.73
C LEU A 55 4.46 -11.18 3.06
N LEU A 56 5.40 -10.92 3.97
CA LEU A 56 6.35 -11.89 4.49
C LEU A 56 6.47 -11.76 6.01
N THR A 57 6.84 -12.86 6.66
CA THR A 57 7.26 -12.90 8.07
C THR A 57 8.70 -13.37 8.17
N ASN A 58 9.31 -13.35 9.36
CA ASN A 58 10.70 -13.78 9.56
C ASN A 58 11.72 -13.01 8.70
N VAL A 59 11.51 -11.71 8.53
CA VAL A 59 12.37 -10.82 7.74
C VAL A 59 12.91 -9.70 8.61
N SER A 60 14.19 -9.39 8.50
CA SER A 60 14.80 -8.28 9.23
C SER A 60 14.63 -6.95 8.48
N TRP A 61 14.77 -5.83 9.20
CA TRP A 61 14.78 -4.52 8.54
C TRP A 61 15.99 -4.39 7.60
N ASP A 62 17.14 -4.92 8.01
CA ASP A 62 18.37 -4.90 7.21
C ASP A 62 18.23 -5.71 5.90
N ASP A 63 17.54 -6.85 5.92
CA ASP A 63 17.24 -7.64 4.71
C ASP A 63 16.40 -6.84 3.71
N LEU A 64 15.46 -6.03 4.21
CA LEU A 64 14.63 -5.15 3.38
C LEU A 64 15.42 -3.96 2.84
N ASP A 65 16.33 -3.40 3.66
CA ASP A 65 17.15 -2.24 3.28
C ASP A 65 18.14 -2.59 2.18
N VAL A 66 18.82 -3.74 2.29
CA VAL A 66 19.73 -4.26 1.24
C VAL A 66 19.01 -4.43 -0.10
N GLN A 67 17.70 -4.70 -0.08
CA GLN A 67 16.87 -4.84 -1.28
C GLN A 67 16.22 -3.53 -1.74
N GLY A 68 16.48 -2.42 -1.06
CA GLY A 68 15.92 -1.09 -1.35
C GLY A 68 14.44 -0.93 -0.98
N LEU A 69 13.87 -1.87 -0.22
CA LEU A 69 12.44 -1.91 0.10
C LEU A 69 12.06 -1.03 1.30
N VAL A 70 13.04 -0.49 2.03
CA VAL A 70 12.72 0.40 3.15
C VAL A 70 12.31 1.78 2.68
N PHE A 71 13.13 2.43 1.86
CA PHE A 71 12.92 3.84 1.47
C PHE A 71 12.19 4.00 0.15
N GLY A 72 12.22 2.99 -0.71
CA GLY A 72 11.55 3.04 -2.00
C GLY A 72 12.30 2.28 -3.08
N LYS A 73 11.58 1.39 -3.74
CA LYS A 73 11.96 0.77 -5.00
C LYS A 73 10.84 1.00 -6.01
N GLU A 74 11.15 1.38 -7.23
CA GLU A 74 10.12 1.50 -8.27
C GLU A 74 9.64 0.09 -8.67
N VAL A 75 8.34 -0.04 -8.81
CA VAL A 75 7.67 -1.25 -9.29
C VAL A 75 6.55 -0.88 -10.25
N THR A 76 6.36 -1.72 -11.25
CA THR A 76 5.21 -1.63 -12.16
C THR A 76 4.36 -2.87 -11.95
N VAL A 77 3.07 -2.68 -11.72
CA VAL A 77 2.12 -3.76 -11.49
C VAL A 77 0.87 -3.47 -12.32
N GLN A 78 0.52 -4.37 -13.24
CA GLN A 78 -0.61 -4.19 -14.14
C GLN A 78 -0.53 -2.88 -14.94
N GLY A 79 0.68 -2.49 -15.34
CA GLY A 79 0.94 -1.25 -16.07
C GLY A 79 0.96 0.03 -15.21
N LEU A 80 0.48 -0.02 -13.97
CA LEU A 80 0.51 1.10 -13.03
C LEU A 80 1.87 1.17 -12.32
N ARG A 81 2.42 2.38 -12.19
CA ARG A 81 3.74 2.60 -11.60
C ARG A 81 3.67 3.11 -10.16
N PHE A 82 4.47 2.50 -9.29
CA PHE A 82 4.52 2.83 -7.88
C PHE A 82 5.96 2.83 -7.35
N LYS A 83 6.14 3.46 -6.20
CA LYS A 83 7.27 3.23 -5.30
C LYS A 83 6.79 2.32 -4.16
N ILE A 84 7.32 1.12 -4.07
CA ILE A 84 7.08 0.22 -2.92
C ILE A 84 8.06 0.57 -1.79
N ARG A 85 7.55 0.74 -0.57
CA ARG A 85 8.36 1.06 0.61
C ARG A 85 7.70 0.62 1.91
N LEU A 86 8.44 0.69 3.01
CA LEU A 86 7.85 0.63 4.34
C LEU A 86 7.04 1.89 4.66
N LEU A 87 6.06 1.73 5.55
CA LEU A 87 5.27 2.82 6.12
C LEU A 87 6.08 3.63 7.14
N LYS A 88 5.77 4.92 7.24
CA LYS A 88 6.13 5.70 8.43
C LYS A 88 5.16 5.35 9.56
N VAL A 89 5.73 4.91 10.68
CA VAL A 89 4.95 4.41 11.83
C VAL A 89 5.30 5.14 13.14
N GLY A 90 6.02 6.26 13.02
CA GLY A 90 6.44 7.08 14.15
C GLY A 90 7.73 6.57 14.78
N SER A 91 8.69 7.48 14.95
CA SER A 91 9.97 7.20 15.62
C SER A 91 9.84 6.97 17.14
N LYS A 92 8.66 7.17 17.70
CA LYS A 92 8.24 6.87 19.08
C LYS A 92 6.70 6.88 19.13
N GLU A 93 6.15 6.47 20.26
CA GLU A 93 4.72 6.57 20.54
C GLU A 93 4.19 8.02 20.37
N ASP A 94 2.92 8.12 19.97
CA ASP A 94 2.14 9.36 19.85
C ASP A 94 2.72 10.42 18.89
N VAL A 95 3.57 10.02 17.94
CA VAL A 95 4.06 10.89 16.86
C VAL A 95 3.18 10.69 15.62
N PRO A 96 2.67 11.77 14.99
CA PRO A 96 1.91 11.67 13.74
C PRO A 96 2.66 10.87 12.68
N ASN A 97 1.98 9.88 12.09
CA ASN A 97 2.57 8.95 11.13
C ASN A 97 1.52 8.43 10.13
N GLU A 98 1.98 7.77 9.07
CA GLU A 98 1.11 7.31 7.96
C GLU A 98 0.17 6.19 8.40
N TRP A 99 0.66 5.28 9.25
CA TRP A 99 -0.14 4.17 9.73
C TRP A 99 -1.31 4.64 10.60
N ASP A 100 -1.07 5.50 11.58
CA ASP A 100 -2.14 6.04 12.42
C ASP A 100 -3.15 6.87 11.62
N ALA A 101 -2.67 7.67 10.65
CA ALA A 101 -3.55 8.41 9.77
C ALA A 101 -4.44 7.48 8.90
N ALA A 102 -3.92 6.33 8.49
CA ALA A 102 -4.70 5.32 7.77
C ALA A 102 -5.78 4.71 8.67
N LEU A 103 -5.41 4.33 9.90
CA LEU A 103 -6.35 3.82 10.90
C LEU A 103 -7.47 4.84 11.21
N ASP A 104 -7.13 6.12 11.36
CA ASP A 104 -8.10 7.20 11.57
C ASP A 104 -9.04 7.41 10.38
N ALA A 105 -8.62 7.02 9.17
CA ALA A 105 -9.40 7.19 7.96
C ALA A 105 -10.39 6.04 7.72
N VAL A 106 -9.98 4.79 8.00
CA VAL A 106 -10.76 3.60 7.60
C VAL A 106 -11.02 2.60 8.74
N GLY A 107 -10.59 2.90 9.97
CA GLY A 107 -10.79 2.06 11.15
C GLY A 107 -9.64 1.12 11.47
N GLU A 108 -9.77 0.37 12.57
CA GLU A 108 -8.71 -0.46 13.20
C GLU A 108 -9.03 -1.96 13.20
N ASP A 109 -9.96 -2.38 12.35
CA ASP A 109 -10.46 -3.76 12.31
C ASP A 109 -9.35 -4.75 11.91
N ASP A 110 -9.18 -5.82 12.69
CA ASP A 110 -8.21 -6.86 12.40
C ASP A 110 -8.57 -7.66 11.13
N THR A 111 -9.85 -7.71 10.73
CA THR A 111 -10.27 -8.30 9.45
C THR A 111 -9.77 -7.51 8.24
N LEU A 112 -9.41 -6.24 8.42
CA LEU A 112 -8.86 -5.38 7.38
C LEU A 112 -7.34 -5.34 7.40
N TRP A 113 -6.75 -5.38 8.60
CA TRP A 113 -5.34 -5.08 8.81
C TRP A 113 -4.50 -6.25 9.28
N HIS A 114 -5.10 -7.38 9.66
CA HIS A 114 -4.42 -8.62 10.06
C HIS A 114 -3.19 -8.38 10.94
N TRP A 115 -3.37 -7.61 12.02
CA TRP A 115 -2.31 -7.25 12.95
C TRP A 115 -2.18 -8.25 14.10
N ASP A 116 -3.22 -9.04 14.37
CA ASP A 116 -3.23 -10.00 15.48
C ASP A 116 -2.05 -10.97 15.39
N HIS A 117 -1.27 -11.04 16.47
CA HIS A 117 -0.04 -11.86 16.57
C HIS A 117 1.03 -11.58 15.50
N LYS A 118 0.96 -10.44 14.79
CA LYS A 118 1.95 -10.04 13.78
C LYS A 118 2.39 -8.59 13.95
N PHE A 119 3.69 -8.42 14.10
CA PHE A 119 4.38 -7.15 13.94
C PHE A 119 4.77 -6.90 12.48
N PHE A 120 4.91 -5.63 12.12
CA PHE A 120 5.55 -5.22 10.87
C PHE A 120 6.55 -4.08 11.09
N TRP A 121 7.56 -4.04 10.22
CA TRP A 121 8.60 -3.01 10.24
C TRP A 121 8.11 -1.63 9.76
N GLY A 122 8.55 -0.61 10.48
CA GLY A 122 8.48 0.79 10.06
C GLY A 122 9.73 1.26 9.32
N GLN A 123 9.57 2.34 8.56
CA GLN A 123 10.65 2.96 7.79
C GLN A 123 11.73 3.62 8.67
N GLU A 124 11.32 4.30 9.75
CA GLU A 124 12.15 5.24 10.48
C GLU A 124 12.96 4.59 11.62
N PRO A 125 14.18 5.10 11.92
CA PRO A 125 14.85 4.79 13.17
C PRO A 125 14.06 5.34 14.37
N VAL A 126 14.19 4.66 15.50
CA VAL A 126 13.59 5.12 16.76
C VAL A 126 14.36 6.33 17.29
N SER A 127 13.64 7.26 17.92
CA SER A 127 14.24 8.45 18.53
C SER A 127 15.37 8.07 19.50
N GLY A 128 16.58 8.56 19.26
CA GLY A 128 17.75 8.29 20.10
C GLY A 128 18.46 6.97 19.82
N SER A 129 18.09 6.23 18.77
CA SER A 129 18.76 4.98 18.40
C SER A 129 18.88 4.79 16.89
N VAL A 130 20.09 4.49 16.42
CA VAL A 130 20.35 4.18 15.00
C VAL A 130 20.22 2.69 14.68
N SER A 131 20.24 1.82 15.70
CA SER A 131 20.19 0.36 15.52
C SER A 131 18.79 -0.23 15.68
N TYR A 132 17.84 0.56 16.20
CA TYR A 132 16.47 0.12 16.43
C TYR A 132 15.52 0.77 15.43
N ARG A 133 14.46 0.05 15.10
CA ARG A 133 13.39 0.47 14.19
C ARG A 133 12.05 0.30 14.89
N ALA A 134 11.13 1.20 14.57
CA ALA A 134 9.78 1.13 15.08
C ALA A 134 9.05 -0.05 14.42
N ILE A 135 8.26 -0.78 15.20
CA ILE A 135 7.37 -1.83 14.72
C ILE A 135 5.97 -1.64 15.29
N ARG A 136 4.96 -2.15 14.58
CA ARG A 136 3.54 -2.01 14.94
C ARG A 136 2.82 -3.35 14.84
N GLY A 137 1.73 -3.52 15.61
CA GLY A 137 0.84 -4.69 15.52
C GLY A 137 0.90 -5.60 16.74
N TYR A 138 0.63 -6.89 16.55
CA TYR A 138 0.63 -7.96 17.55
C TYR A 138 -0.54 -7.91 18.56
N SER A 139 -0.62 -6.90 19.40
CA SER A 139 -1.68 -6.78 20.43
C SER A 139 -2.81 -5.83 20.05
N SER A 140 -2.53 -4.89 19.15
CA SER A 140 -3.51 -4.02 18.50
C SER A 140 -2.87 -3.40 17.27
N ALA A 141 -3.68 -2.85 16.35
CA ALA A 141 -3.17 -2.09 15.20
C ALA A 141 -2.20 -0.97 15.62
N ARG A 142 -2.44 -0.34 16.78
CA ARG A 142 -1.65 0.79 17.30
C ARG A 142 -0.57 0.42 18.30
N HIS A 143 -0.40 -0.85 18.64
CA HIS A 143 0.64 -1.22 19.58
C HIS A 143 2.02 -0.91 18.97
N TRP A 144 2.79 -0.07 19.66
CA TRP A 144 4.11 0.38 19.24
C TRP A 144 5.18 -0.29 20.10
N ILE A 145 6.27 -0.73 19.47
CA ILE A 145 7.50 -1.09 20.18
C ILE A 145 8.69 -0.85 19.24
N SER A 146 9.90 -1.04 19.74
CA SER A 146 11.11 -1.03 18.95
C SER A 146 11.78 -2.40 18.94
N ASN A 147 12.39 -2.78 17.82
CA ASN A 147 13.26 -3.93 17.75
C ASN A 147 14.55 -3.61 17.00
N ASN A 148 15.60 -4.41 17.21
CA ASN A 148 16.88 -4.23 16.54
C ASN A 148 16.73 -4.54 15.05
N ALA A 149 17.27 -3.68 14.18
CA ALA A 149 17.13 -3.77 12.73
C ALA A 149 17.58 -5.11 12.13
N THR A 150 18.53 -5.81 12.78
CA THR A 150 19.04 -7.12 12.38
C THR A 150 18.15 -8.28 12.82
N SER A 151 17.18 -8.05 13.69
CA SER A 151 16.35 -9.13 14.24
C SER A 151 15.34 -9.62 13.21
N SER A 152 15.10 -10.92 13.20
CA SER A 152 14.00 -11.53 12.45
C SER A 152 13.37 -12.62 13.30
N ASN A 153 12.05 -12.77 13.20
CA ASN A 153 11.32 -13.87 13.83
C ASN A 153 9.97 -14.08 13.12
N PRO A 154 9.29 -15.22 13.32
CA PRO A 154 8.03 -15.55 12.63
C PRO A 154 6.84 -14.61 12.89
N ASP A 155 6.94 -13.75 13.90
CA ASP A 155 5.91 -12.76 14.22
C ASP A 155 6.25 -11.38 13.69
N LEU A 156 7.41 -11.17 13.05
CA LEU A 156 7.86 -9.88 12.55
C LEU A 156 8.00 -9.91 11.03
N GLY A 157 7.29 -8.99 10.37
CA GLY A 157 7.07 -9.07 8.93
C GLY A 157 7.29 -7.80 8.13
N PHE A 158 7.17 -7.98 6.81
CA PHE A 158 7.19 -6.95 5.80
C PHE A 158 5.75 -6.59 5.40
N ARG A 159 5.33 -5.37 5.73
CA ARG A 159 4.05 -4.78 5.31
C ARG A 159 4.32 -3.48 4.56
N PRO A 160 4.41 -3.51 3.22
CA PRO A 160 4.69 -2.32 2.44
C PRO A 160 3.45 -1.46 2.20
N ALA A 161 3.72 -0.23 1.77
CA ALA A 161 2.80 0.58 1.01
C ALA A 161 3.32 0.77 -0.43
N LEU A 162 2.39 0.82 -1.39
CA LEU A 162 2.65 1.36 -2.72
C LEU A 162 2.24 2.84 -2.73
N GLU A 163 3.20 3.69 -3.02
CA GLU A 163 3.01 5.11 -3.26
C GLU A 163 2.97 5.34 -4.77
N PRO A 164 1.84 5.82 -5.35
CA PRO A 164 1.78 6.14 -6.76
C PRO A 164 2.91 7.08 -7.18
N LEU A 165 3.61 6.75 -8.28
CA LEU A 165 4.62 7.66 -8.81
C LEU A 165 3.93 8.87 -9.44
N PRO A 166 4.48 10.09 -9.28
CA PRO A 166 3.92 11.28 -9.91
C PRO A 166 3.77 11.09 -11.42
N THR A 167 2.52 11.13 -11.89
CA THR A 167 2.22 11.21 -13.32
C THR A 167 2.20 12.67 -13.73
N ASP A 168 2.96 13.03 -14.76
CA ASP A 168 2.84 14.33 -15.40
C ASP A 168 1.40 14.49 -15.91
N PRO A 169 0.63 15.49 -15.46
CA PRO A 169 -0.75 15.70 -15.90
C PRO A 169 -0.90 15.84 -17.41
N SER A 170 0.15 16.26 -18.12
CA SER A 170 0.17 16.36 -19.58
C SER A 170 0.49 15.02 -20.28
N ALA A 171 1.04 14.05 -19.57
CA ALA A 171 1.32 12.71 -20.07
C ALA A 171 0.11 11.77 -19.97
N ILE A 172 -0.94 12.19 -19.27
CA ILE A 172 -2.20 11.47 -19.13
C ILE A 172 -2.86 11.32 -20.51
N ARG A 173 -3.04 10.08 -20.96
CA ARG A 173 -3.64 9.78 -22.27
C ARG A 173 -5.09 9.30 -22.15
N HIS A 174 -5.87 9.57 -23.20
CA HIS A 174 -7.19 8.97 -23.36
C HIS A 174 -7.09 7.45 -23.36
N SER A 175 -8.01 6.78 -22.66
CA SER A 175 -8.04 5.33 -22.43
C SER A 175 -6.85 4.75 -21.66
N GLN A 176 -6.05 5.58 -21.00
CA GLN A 176 -5.01 5.09 -20.09
C GLN A 176 -5.64 4.55 -18.81
N GLU A 177 -5.16 3.40 -18.34
CA GLU A 177 -5.57 2.85 -17.05
C GLU A 177 -5.09 3.78 -15.92
N ALA A 178 -5.98 4.06 -14.98
CA ALA A 178 -5.70 4.94 -13.86
C ALA A 178 -6.26 4.37 -12.57
N LEU A 179 -5.49 4.54 -11.49
CA LEU A 179 -5.94 4.33 -10.12
C LEU A 179 -5.86 5.65 -9.37
N VAL A 180 -7.02 6.22 -9.04
CA VAL A 180 -7.16 7.47 -8.31
C VAL A 180 -7.47 7.16 -6.86
N ILE A 181 -6.64 7.63 -5.93
CA ILE A 181 -6.76 7.32 -4.50
C ILE A 181 -7.09 8.60 -3.72
N GLY A 182 -8.17 8.55 -2.96
CA GLY A 182 -8.61 9.60 -2.06
C GLY A 182 -8.28 9.30 -0.60
N ARG A 183 -9.07 9.88 0.32
CA ARG A 183 -8.88 9.71 1.77
C ARG A 183 -9.15 8.29 2.25
N ALA A 184 -10.27 7.68 1.84
CA ALA A 184 -10.77 6.42 2.40
C ALA A 184 -11.21 5.40 1.33
N GLY A 185 -10.77 5.62 0.08
CA GLY A 185 -11.16 4.81 -1.06
C GLY A 185 -10.43 5.20 -2.32
N ALA A 186 -10.71 4.47 -3.39
CA ALA A 186 -10.12 4.67 -4.71
C ALA A 186 -11.09 4.39 -5.85
N VAL A 187 -10.77 4.94 -7.01
CA VAL A 187 -11.43 4.66 -8.29
C VAL A 187 -10.38 4.08 -9.25
N ALA A 188 -10.66 2.90 -9.80
CA ALA A 188 -9.82 2.23 -10.79
C ALA A 188 -10.58 2.08 -12.12
N GLY A 189 -9.92 2.45 -13.22
CA GLY A 189 -10.45 2.25 -14.56
C GLY A 189 -9.77 3.12 -15.60
N SER A 190 -10.34 3.12 -16.80
CA SER A 190 -9.76 3.84 -17.93
C SER A 190 -10.16 5.31 -17.92
N LEU A 191 -9.18 6.21 -18.02
CA LEU A 191 -9.44 7.63 -18.10
C LEU A 191 -10.01 8.03 -19.48
N ILE A 192 -11.17 8.68 -19.46
CA ILE A 192 -11.90 9.13 -20.64
C ILE A 192 -11.67 10.61 -20.91
N ASP A 193 -11.68 11.45 -19.86
CA ASP A 193 -11.47 12.88 -20.02
C ASP A 193 -10.84 13.49 -18.78
N ALA A 194 -10.23 14.66 -18.93
CA ALA A 194 -9.56 15.38 -17.86
C ALA A 194 -9.80 16.88 -18.03
N THR A 195 -10.62 17.46 -17.16
CA THR A 195 -10.87 18.91 -17.12
C THR A 195 -10.01 19.55 -16.03
N ALA A 196 -10.16 20.86 -15.80
CA ALA A 196 -9.48 21.54 -14.70
C ALA A 196 -9.98 21.09 -13.31
N TYR A 197 -11.20 20.53 -13.23
CA TYR A 197 -11.87 20.21 -11.97
C TYR A 197 -12.07 18.71 -11.77
N ASP A 198 -12.26 17.98 -12.87
CA ASP A 198 -12.67 16.58 -12.80
C ASP A 198 -11.79 15.69 -13.67
N LEU A 199 -11.70 14.43 -13.29
CA LEU A 199 -11.32 13.32 -14.17
C LEU A 199 -12.58 12.53 -14.49
N VAL A 200 -12.79 12.18 -15.76
CA VAL A 200 -13.86 11.27 -16.16
C VAL A 200 -13.26 9.89 -16.35
N ILE A 201 -13.68 8.93 -15.52
CA ILE A 201 -13.16 7.56 -15.53
C ILE A 201 -14.28 6.60 -15.93
N GLN A 202 -14.00 5.71 -16.87
CA GLN A 202 -14.80 4.51 -17.10
C GLN A 202 -14.36 3.45 -16.08
N PRO A 203 -15.17 3.16 -15.04
CA PRO A 203 -14.74 2.23 -13.99
C PRO A 203 -14.62 0.80 -14.51
N ASN A 204 -13.65 0.07 -13.95
CA ASN A 204 -13.61 -1.38 -14.05
C ASN A 204 -14.81 -2.01 -13.32
N ALA A 205 -15.08 -3.30 -13.55
CA ALA A 205 -16.22 -4.00 -12.94
C ALA A 205 -16.27 -3.85 -11.40
N ASP A 206 -15.11 -3.86 -10.75
CA ASP A 206 -14.94 -3.62 -9.31
C ASP A 206 -14.09 -2.36 -9.03
N GLY A 207 -14.16 -1.38 -9.93
CA GLY A 207 -13.32 -0.18 -9.92
C GLY A 207 -13.68 0.86 -8.85
N LEU A 208 -14.65 0.60 -7.99
CA LEU A 208 -15.04 1.48 -6.88
C LEU A 208 -14.63 0.80 -5.57
N ILE A 209 -13.57 1.32 -4.93
CA ILE A 209 -12.96 0.71 -3.74
C ILE A 209 -13.22 1.60 -2.53
N GLY A 210 -13.87 1.05 -1.52
CA GLY A 210 -14.11 1.75 -0.26
C GLY A 210 -15.03 2.96 -0.35
N GLU A 211 -14.73 3.99 0.44
CA GLU A 211 -15.52 5.23 0.47
C GLU A 211 -15.03 6.22 -0.59
N VAL A 212 -15.75 6.25 -1.71
CA VAL A 212 -15.47 7.12 -2.88
C VAL A 212 -16.33 8.39 -2.88
N SER A 213 -16.33 9.16 -1.79
CA SER A 213 -17.12 10.39 -1.67
C SER A 213 -16.72 11.50 -2.65
N PHE A 214 -15.54 11.37 -3.28
CA PHE A 214 -14.98 12.29 -4.27
C PHE A 214 -15.34 11.90 -5.72
N ALA A 215 -16.19 10.89 -5.93
CA ALA A 215 -16.62 10.46 -7.27
C ALA A 215 -18.16 10.39 -7.36
N ALA A 216 -18.69 10.84 -8.51
CA ALA A 216 -20.12 10.81 -8.81
C ALA A 216 -20.39 10.06 -10.11
N LYS A 217 -21.41 9.19 -10.09
CA LYS A 217 -21.81 8.42 -11.27
C LYS A 217 -22.57 9.29 -12.27
N MET A 218 -22.14 9.27 -13.52
CA MET A 218 -22.75 9.96 -14.64
C MET A 218 -23.82 9.08 -15.33
N GLN A 219 -24.64 9.69 -16.18
CA GLN A 219 -25.75 9.00 -16.87
C GLN A 219 -25.29 7.87 -17.81
N ASP A 220 -24.10 8.02 -18.40
CA ASP A 220 -23.49 7.05 -19.32
C ASP A 220 -22.76 5.91 -18.60
N GLY A 221 -22.73 5.93 -17.26
CA GLY A 221 -22.06 4.92 -16.44
C GLY A 221 -20.60 5.23 -16.11
N THR A 222 -20.03 6.32 -16.62
CA THR A 222 -18.71 6.82 -16.19
C THR A 222 -18.80 7.48 -14.81
N LEU A 223 -17.64 7.80 -14.23
CA LEU A 223 -17.47 8.50 -12.97
C LEU A 223 -16.83 9.85 -13.22
N ALA A 224 -17.46 10.92 -12.76
CA ALA A 224 -16.81 12.21 -12.58
C ALA A 224 -16.11 12.21 -11.22
N VAL A 225 -14.79 12.32 -11.22
CA VAL A 225 -13.93 12.29 -10.04
C VAL A 225 -13.40 13.68 -9.77
N ASP A 226 -13.83 14.29 -8.66
CA ASP A 226 -13.44 15.63 -8.25
C ASP A 226 -11.96 15.65 -7.86
N ARG A 227 -11.16 16.45 -8.58
CA ARG A 227 -9.72 16.58 -8.36
C ARG A 227 -9.36 17.06 -6.97
N SER A 228 -10.25 17.79 -6.28
CA SER A 228 -10.01 18.27 -4.92
C SER A 228 -10.01 17.15 -3.87
N GLY A 229 -10.65 16.02 -4.18
CA GLY A 229 -10.65 14.82 -3.33
C GLY A 229 -9.55 13.81 -3.68
N ILE A 230 -8.80 14.04 -4.77
CA ILE A 230 -7.69 13.19 -5.19
C ILE A 230 -6.46 13.51 -4.33
N ILE A 231 -5.90 12.50 -3.67
CA ILE A 231 -4.63 12.63 -2.96
C ILE A 231 -3.48 12.15 -3.85
N SER A 232 -3.69 11.07 -4.61
CA SER A 232 -2.70 10.56 -5.55
C SER A 232 -3.35 9.84 -6.73
N ILE A 233 -2.56 9.65 -7.80
CA ILE A 233 -2.96 8.92 -9.00
C ILE A 233 -1.81 8.07 -9.49
N ALA A 234 -2.08 6.81 -9.83
CA ALA A 234 -1.15 5.94 -10.56
C ALA A 234 -1.67 5.75 -11.99
N THR A 235 -0.76 5.75 -12.97
CA THR A 235 -1.05 5.53 -14.40
C THR A 235 0.12 4.87 -15.13
#